data_AF-A0A8J8FRS4-F1
#
_entry.id   AF-A0A8J8FRS4-F1
#
_cell.length_a   1.000
_cell.length_b   1.000
_cell.length_c   1.000
_cell.angle_alpha   90.00
_cell.angle_beta   90.00
_cell.angle_gamma   90.00
#
_symmetry.space_group_name_H-M   'P 1'
#
loop_
_entity.id
_entity.type
_entity.pdbx_description
1 polymer ?
#
loop_
_entity_poly.entity_id
_entity_poly.type
_entity_poly.pdbx_seq_one_letter_code
_entity_poly.pdbx_strand_id
1 'polypeptide(L)'
;MIQEFEQVLMERDVPAGVRADAVGLCEVLLSVSEDWGMDCEHGIKESKKEVRAWLMGEGMNAAITVEIGDPKPKLSLRTVLGSELVIDVFRRIKDEGIRSFKFDVECSNARFEGDYDVGIVQVKVAGGEGWEDLSSQLEEAGLKVVEV
;
A
#
# COMPACT_ATOMS: atom_id res chain seq x y z
N MET A 1 13.97 9.39 3.74
CA MET A 1 13.06 8.88 2.70
C MET A 1 11.78 9.70 2.60
N ILE A 2 10.94 9.77 3.63
CA ILE A 2 9.62 10.46 3.56
C ILE A 2 9.68 11.89 3.04
N GLN A 3 10.51 12.74 3.65
CA GLN A 3 10.66 14.15 3.23
C GLN A 3 11.12 14.29 1.78
N GLU A 4 12.03 13.42 1.33
CA GLU A 4 12.51 13.40 -0.05
C GLU A 4 11.39 12.98 -1.01
N PHE A 5 10.59 11.98 -0.65
CA PHE A 5 9.47 11.52 -1.47
C PHE A 5 8.41 12.61 -1.61
N GLU A 6 8.04 13.26 -0.50
CA GLU A 6 7.09 14.38 -0.52
C GLU A 6 7.62 15.53 -1.39
N GLN A 7 8.89 15.90 -1.24
CA GLN A 7 9.51 16.96 -2.02
C GLN A 7 9.46 16.64 -3.52
N VAL A 8 9.83 15.43 -3.93
CA VAL A 8 9.79 15.02 -5.34
C VAL A 8 8.35 15.07 -5.86
N LEU A 9 7.36 14.63 -5.09
CA LEU A 9 5.94 14.74 -5.48
C LEU A 9 5.50 16.21 -5.65
N MET A 10 5.97 17.12 -4.79
CA MET A 10 5.71 18.55 -4.94
C MET A 10 6.33 19.13 -6.21
N GLU A 11 7.57 18.78 -6.52
CA GLU A 11 8.28 19.25 -7.73
C GLU A 11 7.65 18.73 -9.03
N ARG A 12 6.85 17.67 -8.94
CA ARG A 12 6.08 17.10 -10.06
C ARG A 12 4.63 17.58 -10.13
N ASP A 13 4.28 18.62 -9.38
CA ASP A 13 2.94 19.21 -9.33
C ASP A 13 1.85 18.19 -8.96
N VAL A 14 2.18 17.16 -8.18
CA VAL A 14 1.19 16.17 -7.72
C VAL A 14 0.19 16.87 -6.78
N PRO A 15 -1.14 16.70 -7.00
CA PRO A 15 -2.16 17.31 -6.16
C PRO A 15 -1.96 16.99 -4.68
N ALA A 16 -2.16 17.99 -3.80
CA ALA A 16 -1.90 17.85 -2.37
C ALA A 16 -2.61 16.66 -1.73
N GLY A 17 -3.83 16.35 -2.18
CA GLY A 17 -4.56 15.17 -1.71
C GLY A 17 -3.86 13.85 -2.04
N VAL A 18 -3.52 13.65 -3.32
CA VAL A 18 -2.81 12.45 -3.80
C VAL A 18 -1.45 12.32 -3.14
N ARG A 19 -0.75 13.45 -2.96
CA ARG A 19 0.54 13.50 -2.26
C ARG A 19 0.41 13.06 -0.81
N ALA A 20 -0.58 13.57 -0.06
CA ALA A 20 -0.80 13.17 1.33
C ALA A 20 -1.10 11.67 1.46
N ASP A 21 -1.96 11.13 0.59
CA ASP A 21 -2.28 9.70 0.60
C ASP A 21 -1.03 8.85 0.24
N ALA A 22 -0.22 9.28 -0.74
CA ALA A 22 1.02 8.59 -1.12
C ALA A 22 2.09 8.61 -0.01
N VAL A 23 2.26 9.77 0.65
CA VAL A 23 3.20 9.93 1.77
C VAL A 23 2.76 9.06 2.95
N GLY A 24 1.48 9.12 3.33
CA GLY A 24 0.93 8.29 4.40
C GLY A 24 1.10 6.79 4.12
N LEU A 25 0.90 6.34 2.89
CA LEU A 25 1.18 4.95 2.50
C LEU A 25 2.66 4.58 2.73
N CYS A 26 3.58 5.48 2.39
CA CYS A 26 5.01 5.25 2.61
C CYS A 26 5.37 5.22 4.10
N GLU A 27 4.74 6.08 4.92
CA GLU A 27 4.93 6.10 6.38
C GLU A 27 4.45 4.79 7.01
N VAL A 28 3.27 4.30 6.60
CA VAL A 28 2.76 3.00 7.05
C VAL A 28 3.73 1.88 6.72
N LEU A 29 4.22 1.79 5.48
CA LEU A 29 5.13 0.72 5.08
C LEU A 29 6.45 0.74 5.86
N LEU A 30 7.02 1.93 6.09
CA LEU A 30 8.23 2.08 6.90
C LEU A 30 7.98 1.66 8.35
N SER A 31 6.90 2.15 8.96
CA SER A 31 6.53 1.81 10.34
C SER A 31 6.28 0.32 10.52
N VAL A 32 5.58 -0.33 9.58
CA VAL A 32 5.35 -1.78 9.58
C VAL A 32 6.68 -2.53 9.45
N SER A 33 7.56 -2.12 8.54
CA SER A 33 8.86 -2.77 8.38
C SER A 33 9.70 -2.72 9.66
N GLU A 34 9.68 -1.59 10.37
CA GLU A 34 10.41 -1.41 11.62
C GLU A 34 9.83 -2.29 12.75
N ASP A 35 8.51 -2.26 12.94
CA ASP A 35 7.85 -3.02 14.01
C ASP A 35 7.97 -4.54 13.82
N TRP A 36 7.98 -4.99 12.57
CA TRP A 36 8.17 -6.40 12.23
C TRP A 36 9.66 -6.81 12.20
N GLY A 37 10.57 -5.89 12.51
CA GLY A 37 12.01 -6.15 12.56
C GLY A 37 12.61 -6.51 11.19
N MET A 38 12.05 -5.99 10.11
CA MET A 38 12.52 -6.23 8.76
C MET A 38 13.70 -5.32 8.43
N ASP A 39 14.78 -5.92 7.92
CA ASP A 39 15.87 -5.15 7.33
C ASP A 39 15.52 -4.84 5.86
N CYS A 40 15.05 -3.63 5.62
CA CYS A 40 14.62 -3.17 4.30
C CYS A 40 15.57 -2.11 3.75
N GLU A 41 16.02 -2.32 2.51
CA GLU A 41 16.51 -1.23 1.68
C GLU A 41 15.33 -0.42 1.15
N HIS A 42 15.54 0.89 0.98
CA HIS A 42 14.50 1.77 0.48
C HIS A 42 15.04 2.90 -0.38
N GLY A 43 14.24 3.39 -1.31
CA GLY A 43 14.64 4.51 -2.15
C GLY A 43 13.51 5.10 -2.97
N ILE A 44 13.84 6.15 -3.71
CA ILE A 44 12.92 6.86 -4.58
C ILE A 44 13.45 6.79 -6.00
N LYS A 45 12.55 6.50 -6.94
CA LYS A 45 12.82 6.52 -8.37
C LYS A 45 11.80 7.43 -9.02
N GLU A 46 12.26 8.32 -9.88
CA GLU A 46 11.39 9.23 -10.60
C GLU A 46 11.61 9.16 -12.12
N SER A 47 10.56 9.53 -12.84
CA SER A 47 10.57 9.70 -14.28
C SER A 47 9.65 10.85 -14.66
N LYS A 48 9.53 11.14 -15.96
CA LYS A 48 8.55 12.12 -16.46
C LYS A 48 7.09 11.69 -16.25
N LYS A 49 6.83 10.40 -15.99
CA LYS A 49 5.48 9.83 -15.94
C LYS A 49 5.05 9.41 -14.54
N GLU A 50 6.00 9.14 -13.65
CA GLU A 50 5.70 8.62 -12.33
C GLU A 50 6.81 8.95 -11.33
N VAL A 51 6.43 9.00 -10.06
CA VAL A 51 7.33 8.97 -8.91
C VAL A 51 7.04 7.70 -8.13
N ARG A 52 8.07 6.95 -7.74
CA ARG A 52 7.95 5.68 -7.05
C ARG A 52 8.85 5.64 -5.82
N ALA A 53 8.24 5.50 -4.64
CA ALA A 53 8.92 5.08 -3.43
C ALA A 53 8.91 3.54 -3.35
N TRP A 54 10.00 2.91 -2.93
CA TRP A 54 10.09 1.45 -2.80
C TRP A 54 10.79 1.05 -1.50
N LEU A 55 10.33 -0.06 -0.92
CA LEU A 55 10.94 -0.78 0.20
C LEU A 55 11.14 -2.24 -0.23
N MET A 56 12.34 -2.78 -0.09
CA MET A 56 12.66 -4.16 -0.43
C MET A 56 13.49 -4.78 0.68
N GLY A 57 13.08 -5.95 1.17
CA GLY A 57 13.79 -6.68 2.20
C GLY A 57 13.44 -8.16 2.19
N GLU A 58 14.07 -8.91 3.09
CA GLU A 58 13.71 -10.31 3.28
C GLU A 58 12.27 -10.39 3.81
N GLY A 59 11.39 -10.96 3.01
CA GLY A 59 10.00 -11.24 3.37
C GLY A 59 8.97 -10.20 2.94
N MET A 60 9.38 -8.96 2.60
CA MET A 60 8.48 -7.92 2.07
C MET A 60 9.13 -7.13 0.93
N ASN A 61 8.39 -6.99 -0.17
CA ASN A 61 8.69 -6.05 -1.25
C ASN A 61 7.47 -5.15 -1.46
N ALA A 62 7.63 -3.86 -1.24
CA ALA A 62 6.57 -2.89 -1.36
C ALA A 62 6.96 -1.69 -2.23
N ALA A 63 5.98 -1.07 -2.89
CA ALA A 63 6.17 0.16 -3.62
C ALA A 63 4.92 1.03 -3.63
N ILE A 64 5.11 2.34 -3.53
CA ILE A 64 4.09 3.35 -3.75
C ILE A 64 4.43 4.07 -5.05
N THR A 65 3.59 3.89 -6.06
CA THR A 65 3.72 4.55 -7.36
C THR A 65 2.67 5.64 -7.49
N VAL A 66 3.11 6.84 -7.84
CA VAL A 66 2.25 7.96 -8.20
C VAL A 66 2.47 8.27 -9.68
N GLU A 67 1.51 7.91 -10.53
CA GLU A 67 1.50 8.32 -11.92
C GLU A 67 1.05 9.79 -12.02
N ILE A 68 1.79 10.61 -12.78
CA ILE A 68 1.49 12.03 -12.91
C ILE A 68 0.17 12.21 -13.67
N GLY A 69 -0.82 12.78 -12.98
CA GLY A 69 -2.18 12.97 -13.49
C GLY A 69 -3.18 11.89 -13.06
N ASP A 70 -2.74 10.80 -12.42
CA ASP A 70 -3.66 9.83 -11.80
C ASP A 70 -4.20 10.40 -10.48
N PRO A 71 -5.52 10.33 -10.22
CA PRO A 71 -6.12 10.81 -8.98
C PRO A 71 -5.84 9.91 -7.77
N LYS A 72 -5.21 8.74 -7.92
CA LYS A 72 -4.92 7.81 -6.81
C LYS A 72 -3.48 7.28 -6.90
N PRO A 73 -2.74 7.21 -5.78
CA PRO A 73 -1.50 6.45 -5.75
C PRO A 73 -1.79 4.95 -5.86
N LYS A 74 -0.77 4.17 -6.24
CA LYS A 74 -0.83 2.70 -6.28
C LYS A 74 0.13 2.09 -5.26
N LEU A 75 -0.40 1.29 -4.35
CA LEU A 75 0.35 0.37 -3.49
C LEU A 75 0.58 -0.95 -4.23
N SER A 76 1.82 -1.43 -4.29
CA SER A 76 2.13 -2.81 -4.63
C SER A 76 2.80 -3.44 -3.44
N LEU A 77 2.26 -4.56 -2.94
CA LEU A 77 2.78 -5.26 -1.76
C LEU A 77 2.92 -6.75 -2.08
N ARG A 78 4.13 -7.27 -1.94
CA ARG A 78 4.41 -8.70 -2.03
C ARG A 78 5.06 -9.15 -0.74
N THR A 79 4.53 -10.17 -0.11
CA THR A 79 5.06 -10.68 1.16
C THR A 79 5.00 -12.19 1.25
N VAL A 80 6.00 -12.79 1.88
CA VAL A 80 6.00 -14.23 2.22
C VAL A 80 5.63 -14.46 3.69
N LEU A 81 5.46 -13.38 4.46
CA LEU A 81 5.11 -13.41 5.89
C LEU A 81 3.62 -13.68 6.14
N GLY A 82 2.86 -13.94 5.06
CA GLY A 82 1.45 -14.31 5.13
C GLY A 82 0.49 -13.13 5.21
N SER A 83 -0.77 -13.44 5.56
CA SER A 83 -1.88 -12.50 5.62
C SER A 83 -1.76 -11.49 6.77
N GLU A 84 -1.13 -11.85 7.88
CA GLU A 84 -1.02 -11.02 9.09
C GLU A 84 -0.37 -9.66 8.79
N LEU A 85 0.72 -9.66 8.00
CA LEU A 85 1.37 -8.43 7.58
C LEU A 85 0.44 -7.54 6.75
N VAL A 86 -0.30 -8.15 5.82
CA VAL A 86 -1.25 -7.45 4.95
C VAL A 86 -2.34 -6.80 5.81
N ILE A 87 -2.87 -7.52 6.79
CA ILE A 87 -3.89 -7.00 7.71
C ILE A 87 -3.34 -5.81 8.52
N ASP A 88 -2.12 -5.93 9.06
CA ASP A 88 -1.50 -4.84 9.81
C ASP A 88 -1.31 -3.58 8.94
N VAL A 89 -0.83 -3.75 7.70
CA VAL A 89 -0.71 -2.65 6.73
C VAL A 89 -2.06 -1.98 6.51
N PHE A 90 -3.11 -2.73 6.16
CA PHE A 90 -4.41 -2.14 5.86
C PHE A 90 -5.09 -1.51 7.08
N ARG A 91 -4.88 -2.08 8.27
CA ARG A 91 -5.33 -1.48 9.54
C ARG A 91 -4.67 -0.13 9.76
N ARG A 92 -3.34 -0.04 9.66
CA ARG A 92 -2.60 1.22 9.83
C ARG A 92 -2.94 2.24 8.75
N ILE A 93 -3.15 1.81 7.50
CA ILE A 93 -3.64 2.67 6.42
C ILE A 93 -4.95 3.38 6.81
N LYS A 94 -5.88 2.63 7.41
CA LYS A 94 -7.13 3.19 7.91
C LYS A 94 -6.90 4.12 9.11
N ASP A 95 -6.06 3.74 10.06
CA ASP A 95 -5.80 4.51 11.27
C ASP A 95 -5.10 5.85 10.95
N GLU A 96 -4.22 5.88 9.95
CA GLU A 96 -3.59 7.12 9.45
C GLU A 96 -4.51 7.98 8.59
N GLY A 97 -5.74 7.53 8.33
CA GLY A 97 -6.74 8.29 7.58
C GLY A 97 -6.42 8.48 6.10
N ILE A 98 -5.65 7.55 5.50
CA ILE A 98 -5.39 7.52 4.06
C ILE A 98 -6.73 7.36 3.35
N ARG A 99 -6.98 8.19 2.33
CA ARG A 99 -8.34 8.33 1.79
C ARG A 99 -8.61 7.43 0.61
N SER A 100 -7.70 7.36 -0.35
CA SER A 100 -7.87 6.50 -1.51
C SER A 100 -6.56 6.08 -2.16
N PHE A 101 -6.52 4.84 -2.66
CA PHE A 101 -5.41 4.29 -3.42
C PHE A 101 -5.83 3.04 -4.19
N LYS A 102 -5.07 2.68 -5.22
CA LYS A 102 -5.16 1.39 -5.90
C LYS A 102 -4.19 0.41 -5.23
N PHE A 103 -4.49 -0.87 -5.20
CA PHE A 103 -3.56 -1.87 -4.69
C PHE A 103 -3.43 -3.10 -5.59
N ASP A 104 -2.24 -3.72 -5.55
CA ASP A 104 -1.93 -5.06 -6.07
C ASP A 104 -1.14 -5.78 -4.98
N VAL A 105 -1.78 -6.76 -4.34
CA VAL A 105 -1.26 -7.44 -3.16
C VAL A 105 -1.10 -8.92 -3.45
N GLU A 106 0.07 -9.45 -3.09
CA GLU A 106 0.41 -10.86 -3.19
C GLU A 106 0.98 -11.32 -1.85
N CYS A 107 0.34 -12.30 -1.23
CA CYS A 107 0.87 -13.00 -0.06
C CYS A 107 0.94 -14.50 -0.35
N SER A 108 1.50 -15.28 0.58
CA SER A 108 1.80 -16.71 0.41
C SER A 108 0.63 -17.55 -0.13
N ASN A 109 -0.62 -17.15 0.18
CA ASN A 109 -1.81 -17.95 -0.11
C ASN A 109 -2.89 -17.21 -0.93
N ALA A 110 -2.66 -15.94 -1.29
CA ALA A 110 -3.65 -15.13 -2.01
C ALA A 110 -3.00 -14.01 -2.83
N ARG A 111 -3.61 -13.71 -3.97
CA ARG A 111 -3.33 -12.52 -4.77
C ARG A 111 -4.62 -11.79 -5.09
N PHE A 112 -4.63 -10.48 -4.87
CA PHE A 112 -5.81 -9.66 -5.08
C PHE A 112 -5.42 -8.23 -5.44
N GLU A 113 -6.26 -7.60 -6.24
CA GLU A 113 -6.08 -6.23 -6.75
C GLU A 113 -7.36 -5.43 -6.54
N GLY A 114 -7.27 -4.11 -6.46
CA GLY A 114 -8.46 -3.32 -6.26
C GLY A 114 -8.23 -1.86 -5.87
N ASP A 115 -9.27 -1.27 -5.31
CA ASP A 115 -9.32 0.11 -4.88
C ASP A 115 -9.68 0.17 -3.40
N TYR A 116 -8.97 1.03 -2.68
CA TYR A 116 -9.33 1.46 -1.35
C TYR A 116 -9.95 2.85 -1.43
N ASP A 117 -11.08 3.06 -0.77
CA ASP A 117 -11.72 4.36 -0.60
C ASP A 117 -12.32 4.46 0.81
N VAL A 118 -11.67 5.21 1.71
CA VAL A 118 -12.13 5.57 3.06
C VAL A 118 -12.63 4.35 3.86
N GLY A 119 -11.73 3.39 4.08
CA GLY A 119 -12.01 2.16 4.83
C GLY A 119 -12.78 1.10 4.06
N ILE A 120 -13.17 1.37 2.80
CA ILE A 120 -13.79 0.40 1.91
C ILE A 120 -12.72 -0.20 1.00
N VAL A 121 -12.56 -1.52 1.03
CA VAL A 121 -11.66 -2.30 0.19
C VAL A 121 -12.51 -2.96 -0.90
N GLN A 122 -12.48 -2.40 -2.10
CA GLN A 122 -13.09 -3.00 -3.28
C GLN A 122 -12.05 -3.88 -3.95
N VAL A 123 -12.36 -5.16 -4.12
CA VAL A 123 -11.34 -6.16 -4.44
C VAL A 123 -11.78 -7.14 -5.49
N LYS A 124 -10.85 -7.43 -6.40
CA LYS A 124 -10.93 -8.50 -7.37
C LYS A 124 -9.88 -9.54 -7.01
N VAL A 125 -10.34 -10.74 -6.69
CA VAL A 125 -9.46 -11.86 -6.32
C VAL A 125 -8.84 -12.42 -7.59
N ALA A 126 -7.50 -12.38 -7.67
CA ALA A 126 -6.75 -12.90 -8.79
C ALA A 126 -6.41 -14.39 -8.64
N GLY A 127 -6.39 -14.91 -7.40
CA GLY A 127 -6.28 -16.33 -7.09
C GLY A 127 -5.83 -16.62 -5.66
N GLY A 128 -6.00 -17.86 -5.22
CA GLY A 128 -5.56 -18.35 -3.91
C GLY A 128 -6.70 -18.80 -3.00
N GLU A 129 -6.44 -19.82 -2.18
CA GLU A 129 -7.44 -20.42 -1.26
C GLU A 129 -7.53 -19.66 0.07
N GLY A 130 -6.54 -18.82 0.40
CA GLY A 130 -6.51 -18.07 1.68
C GLY A 130 -7.26 -16.74 1.69
N TRP A 131 -8.03 -16.44 0.63
CA TRP A 131 -8.74 -15.16 0.52
C TRP A 131 -9.89 -15.01 1.52
N GLU A 132 -10.70 -16.06 1.71
CA GLU A 132 -11.88 -15.99 2.61
C GLU A 132 -11.46 -15.68 4.07
N ASP A 133 -10.39 -16.30 4.54
CA ASP A 133 -9.86 -16.02 5.88
C ASP A 133 -9.28 -14.61 5.98
N LEU A 134 -8.61 -14.13 4.92
CA LEU A 134 -8.05 -12.79 4.88
C LEU A 134 -9.14 -11.71 4.83
N SER A 135 -10.21 -11.92 4.06
CA SER A 135 -11.32 -10.96 3.95
C SER A 135 -12.02 -10.81 5.30
N SER A 136 -12.29 -11.91 6.01
CA SER A 136 -12.85 -11.88 7.38
C SER A 136 -11.95 -11.09 8.34
N GLN A 137 -10.63 -11.29 8.29
CA GLN A 137 -9.70 -10.58 9.18
C GLN A 137 -9.59 -9.08 8.84
N LEU A 138 -9.69 -8.70 7.57
CA LEU A 138 -9.77 -7.28 7.18
C LEU A 138 -11.06 -6.64 7.72
N GLU A 139 -12.18 -7.36 7.70
CA GLU A 139 -13.43 -6.89 8.30
C GLU A 139 -13.34 -6.77 9.82
N GLU A 140 -12.67 -7.70 10.51
CA GLU A 140 -12.38 -7.62 11.94
C GLU A 140 -11.47 -6.42 12.30
N ALA A 141 -10.55 -6.05 11.41
CA ALA A 141 -9.78 -4.80 11.51
C ALA A 141 -10.63 -3.53 11.24
N GLY A 142 -11.93 -3.72 10.99
CA GLY A 142 -12.92 -2.68 10.78
C GLY A 142 -12.86 -2.04 9.39
N LEU A 143 -12.34 -2.76 8.40
CA LEU A 143 -12.48 -2.40 6.99
C LEU A 143 -13.81 -2.98 6.47
N LYS A 144 -14.35 -2.40 5.39
CA LYS A 144 -15.46 -3.00 4.66
C LYS A 144 -14.93 -3.63 3.39
N VAL A 145 -15.05 -4.95 3.24
CA VAL A 145 -14.59 -5.64 2.03
C VAL A 145 -15.76 -5.81 1.05
N VAL A 146 -15.52 -5.50 -0.23
CA VAL A 146 -16.50 -5.65 -1.31
C VAL A 146 -15.84 -6.32 -2.49
N GLU A 147 -16.21 -7.57 -2.78
CA GLU A 147 -15.74 -8.27 -3.98
C GLU A 147 -16.45 -7.74 -5.24
N VAL A 148 -15.69 -7.50 -6.33
CA VAL A 148 -16.16 -6.91 -7.59
C VAL A 148 -15.84 -7.71 -8.83
#